data_AF-A0A7J7NRL9-F1
#
_entry.id   AF-A0A7J7NRL9-F1
#
_cell.length_a   1.000
_cell.length_b   1.000
_cell.length_c   1.000
_cell.angle_alpha   90.00
_cell.angle_beta   90.00
_cell.angle_gamma   90.00
#
_symmetry.space_group_name_H-M   'P 1'
#
loop_
_entity.id
_entity.type
_entity.pdbx_description
1 polymer ?
#
loop_
_entity_poly.entity_id
_entity_poly.type
_entity_poly.pdbx_seq_one_letter_code
_entity_poly.pdbx_strand_id
1 'polypeptide(L)'
;MDVSVSTITISYWSWNGETMHANHDLITGYLKKIAVLGVGAGIDMIMVSFNYTEFIDILIFQVKKSIIPMSRIDDAGRRILRVKFIMGLYEHPLADLNLVDQLGSKNGKYANKPLLLLAKNASKILVAGSHADNLETFGNNLNLAISEPGPSTIKNVCGSVKCVVIVVSGRPCCASAVYTIDALVAAWLSGTEGQGVADVLLGDYRFTGKVARTWFITVDQLPMNFGDTL
;
A
#
# COMPACT_ATOMS: atom_id res chain seq x y z
N MET A 1 -18.43 -10.76 -12.77
CA MET A 1 -17.41 -10.66 -13.85
C MET A 1 -16.07 -10.69 -13.15
N ASP A 2 -15.40 -11.82 -13.23
CA ASP A 2 -14.08 -11.97 -12.61
C ASP A 2 -13.02 -11.35 -13.51
N VAL A 3 -12.18 -10.49 -12.92
CA VAL A 3 -11.16 -9.77 -13.68
C VAL A 3 -9.94 -10.68 -13.81
N SER A 4 -9.58 -11.04 -15.03
CA SER A 4 -8.43 -11.92 -15.27
C SER A 4 -7.12 -11.21 -14.90
N VAL A 5 -6.34 -11.79 -13.99
CA VAL A 5 -5.06 -11.25 -13.51
C VAL A 5 -3.91 -11.96 -14.21
N SER A 6 -3.10 -11.22 -14.98
CA SER A 6 -2.01 -11.78 -15.79
C SER A 6 -0.79 -12.23 -14.97
N THR A 7 -0.55 -11.62 -13.82
CA THR A 7 0.63 -11.85 -12.96
C THR A 7 0.25 -11.71 -11.50
N ILE A 8 0.72 -12.62 -10.64
CA ILE A 8 0.54 -12.54 -9.18
C ILE A 8 1.91 -12.32 -8.53
N THR A 9 2.02 -11.31 -7.68
CA THR A 9 3.21 -11.07 -6.84
C THR A 9 3.01 -11.71 -5.47
N ILE A 10 4.06 -12.33 -4.96
CA ILE A 10 4.02 -13.15 -3.75
C ILE A 10 4.55 -12.34 -2.55
N SER A 11 4.02 -12.59 -1.35
CA SER A 11 4.34 -11.79 -0.15
C SER A 11 5.66 -12.21 0.54
N TYR A 12 6.20 -11.33 1.38
CA TYR A 12 7.39 -11.60 2.22
C TYR A 12 7.06 -12.13 3.62
N TRP A 13 5.78 -12.28 3.98
CA TRP A 13 5.36 -12.73 5.30
C TRP A 13 5.60 -14.23 5.52
N SER A 14 5.27 -14.74 6.71
CA SER A 14 5.23 -16.17 7.01
C SER A 14 3.82 -16.58 7.46
N TRP A 15 3.34 -17.72 6.98
CA TRP A 15 2.11 -18.36 7.45
C TRP A 15 2.47 -19.65 8.22
N ASN A 16 1.92 -19.81 9.43
CA ASN A 16 2.20 -20.95 10.32
C ASN A 16 3.70 -21.26 10.57
N GLY A 17 4.56 -20.24 10.46
CA GLY A 17 6.03 -20.36 10.58
C GLY A 17 6.77 -20.50 9.25
N GLU A 18 6.09 -20.82 8.15
CA GLU A 18 6.68 -20.88 6.81
C GLU A 18 6.56 -19.53 6.08
N THR A 19 7.71 -18.87 5.87
CA THR A 19 7.91 -17.75 4.92
C THR A 19 7.30 -18.02 3.54
N MET A 20 6.80 -17.01 2.82
CA MET A 20 5.85 -17.09 1.68
C MET A 20 6.38 -17.21 0.20
N HIS A 21 7.63 -17.59 -0.12
CA HIS A 21 8.15 -18.07 -1.47
C HIS A 21 8.60 -19.60 -2.07
N ALA A 22 8.56 -21.00 -1.84
CA ALA A 22 8.44 -22.30 -0.94
C ALA A 22 7.19 -23.14 -0.58
N ASN A 23 6.53 -22.90 0.58
CA ASN A 23 5.38 -23.65 1.09
C ASN A 23 4.59 -24.15 -0.11
N HIS A 24 4.41 -25.45 -0.27
CA HIS A 24 4.14 -25.94 -1.63
C HIS A 24 2.79 -25.44 -2.19
N ASP A 25 1.95 -24.88 -1.31
CA ASP A 25 0.68 -24.25 -1.61
C ASP A 25 0.76 -22.70 -1.65
N LEU A 26 1.72 -22.06 -0.94
CA LEU A 26 1.82 -20.59 -0.70
C LEU A 26 3.24 -19.93 -0.61
N ILE A 27 4.34 -20.70 -0.76
CA ILE A 27 5.74 -20.37 -1.22
C ILE A 27 6.69 -20.09 0.15
N THR A 28 8.05 -20.09 0.66
CA THR A 28 9.65 -19.76 0.66
C THR A 28 10.28 -18.55 1.46
N GLY A 29 11.52 -18.77 2.01
CA GLY A 29 12.76 -18.01 1.67
C GLY A 29 13.92 -18.97 1.25
N TYR A 30 15.11 -18.60 0.71
CA TYR A 30 15.76 -17.27 0.55
C TYR A 30 16.76 -17.13 -0.64
N LEU A 31 17.46 -18.18 -1.15
CA LEU A 31 18.17 -18.12 -2.48
C LEU A 31 18.30 -19.50 -3.18
N LYS A 32 19.24 -20.38 -2.78
CA LYS A 32 19.29 -21.78 -3.28
C LYS A 32 18.00 -22.55 -2.99
N LYS A 33 17.35 -22.23 -1.87
CA LYS A 33 15.99 -22.69 -1.55
C LYS A 33 14.92 -22.07 -2.46
N ILE A 34 15.04 -20.81 -2.91
CA ILE A 34 14.12 -20.23 -3.90
C ILE A 34 14.23 -20.95 -5.23
N ALA A 35 15.45 -21.21 -5.70
CA ALA A 35 15.68 -21.90 -6.96
C ALA A 35 14.98 -23.27 -7.01
N VAL A 36 15.05 -24.07 -5.93
CA VAL A 36 14.40 -25.40 -5.89
C VAL A 36 12.94 -25.33 -5.45
N LEU A 37 12.68 -24.81 -4.25
CA LEU A 37 11.35 -24.86 -3.63
C LEU A 37 10.41 -23.79 -4.21
N GLY A 38 10.92 -22.63 -4.60
CA GLY A 38 10.11 -21.58 -5.23
C GLY A 38 9.71 -21.93 -6.65
N VAL A 39 10.66 -22.32 -7.50
CA VAL A 39 10.33 -22.79 -8.86
C VAL A 39 9.51 -24.07 -8.81
N GLY A 40 9.80 -24.98 -7.88
CA GLY A 40 9.03 -26.21 -7.64
C GLY A 40 7.57 -25.94 -7.27
N ALA A 41 7.33 -25.08 -6.28
CA ALA A 41 5.98 -24.68 -5.83
C ALA A 41 5.22 -23.78 -6.84
N GLY A 42 5.83 -23.40 -7.96
CA GLY A 42 5.13 -22.74 -9.06
C GLY A 42 5.48 -21.27 -9.30
N ILE A 43 6.55 -20.71 -8.72
CA ILE A 43 7.05 -19.40 -9.18
C ILE A 43 7.52 -19.54 -10.64
N ASP A 44 6.93 -18.74 -11.53
CA ASP A 44 7.34 -18.65 -12.93
C ASP A 44 8.46 -17.61 -13.16
N MET A 45 8.44 -16.48 -12.43
CA MET A 45 9.40 -15.38 -12.54
C MET A 45 9.91 -14.93 -11.16
N ILE A 46 11.24 -14.86 -10.99
CA ILE A 46 11.89 -14.50 -9.72
C ILE A 46 12.65 -13.18 -9.91
N MET A 47 12.29 -12.16 -9.11
CA MET A 47 12.91 -10.84 -9.15
C MET A 47 14.19 -10.82 -8.30
N VAL A 48 15.36 -10.79 -8.94
CA VAL A 48 16.67 -10.75 -8.27
C VAL A 48 17.39 -9.44 -8.62
N SER A 49 17.48 -8.52 -7.66
CA SER A 49 17.97 -7.16 -7.91
C SER A 49 19.48 -7.03 -8.15
N PHE A 50 20.28 -7.97 -7.63
CA PHE A 50 21.76 -7.87 -7.64
C PHE A 50 22.44 -9.16 -8.15
N ASN A 51 22.32 -10.28 -7.42
CA ASN A 51 23.01 -11.54 -7.75
C ASN A 51 22.26 -12.42 -8.79
N TYR A 52 21.74 -11.82 -9.86
CA TYR A 52 20.93 -12.57 -10.84
C TYR A 52 21.74 -13.62 -11.62
N THR A 53 23.04 -13.38 -11.87
CA THR A 53 23.95 -14.34 -12.50
C THR A 53 24.16 -15.58 -11.65
N GLU A 54 24.48 -15.40 -10.36
CA GLU A 54 24.62 -16.49 -9.38
C GLU A 54 23.32 -17.31 -9.29
N PHE A 55 22.16 -16.65 -9.30
CA PHE A 55 20.87 -17.32 -9.31
C PHE A 55 20.65 -18.16 -10.57
N ILE A 56 21.03 -17.66 -11.75
CA ILE A 56 20.94 -18.40 -13.02
C ILE A 56 21.86 -19.64 -12.99
N ASP A 57 23.12 -19.49 -12.55
CA ASP A 57 24.06 -20.61 -12.44
C ASP A 57 23.56 -21.69 -11.46
N ILE A 58 23.00 -21.28 -10.32
CA ILE A 58 22.33 -22.17 -9.37
C ILE A 58 21.16 -22.90 -10.05
N LEU A 59 20.26 -22.18 -10.74
CA LEU A 59 19.08 -22.78 -11.37
C LEU A 59 19.48 -23.80 -12.44
N ILE A 60 20.44 -23.45 -13.31
CA ILE A 60 21.01 -24.32 -14.34
C ILE A 60 21.65 -25.57 -13.69
N PHE A 61 22.35 -25.43 -12.57
CA PHE A 61 22.90 -26.56 -11.83
C PHE A 61 21.81 -27.50 -11.31
N GLN A 62 20.73 -26.98 -10.71
CA GLN A 62 19.64 -27.82 -10.19
C GLN A 62 18.89 -28.56 -11.30
N VAL A 63 18.68 -27.94 -12.47
CA VAL A 63 18.11 -28.60 -13.66
C VAL A 63 19.06 -29.67 -14.21
N LYS A 64 20.38 -29.39 -14.32
CA LYS A 64 21.40 -30.38 -14.71
C LYS A 64 21.56 -31.54 -13.72
N LYS A 65 21.10 -31.38 -12.47
CA LYS A 65 21.03 -32.43 -11.45
C LYS A 65 19.67 -33.14 -11.38
N SER A 66 18.74 -32.81 -12.29
CA SER A 66 17.36 -33.32 -12.31
C SER A 66 16.57 -33.07 -11.00
N ILE A 67 17.00 -32.09 -10.20
CA ILE A 67 16.31 -31.66 -8.96
C ILE A 67 15.09 -30.80 -9.30
N ILE A 68 15.17 -30.06 -10.41
CA ILE A 68 14.04 -29.37 -11.03
C ILE A 68 13.84 -30.01 -12.41
N PRO A 69 12.67 -30.60 -12.71
CA PRO A 69 12.42 -31.21 -14.01
C PRO A 69 12.29 -30.13 -15.08
N MET A 70 12.82 -30.39 -16.28
CA MET A 70 12.77 -29.42 -17.39
C MET A 70 11.33 -28.98 -17.71
N SER A 71 10.36 -29.89 -17.61
CA SER A 71 8.94 -29.60 -17.81
C SER A 71 8.38 -28.49 -16.90
N ARG A 72 8.98 -28.25 -15.71
CA ARG A 72 8.60 -27.13 -14.86
C ARG A 72 9.19 -25.80 -15.34
N ILE A 73 10.39 -25.82 -15.93
CA ILE A 73 11.00 -24.68 -16.62
C ILE A 73 10.20 -24.35 -17.89
N ASP A 74 9.80 -25.37 -18.65
CA ASP A 74 8.99 -25.23 -19.86
C ASP A 74 7.61 -24.62 -19.54
N ASP A 75 6.94 -25.05 -18.46
CA ASP A 75 5.66 -24.45 -18.05
C ASP A 75 5.80 -22.99 -17.59
N ALA A 76 6.86 -22.67 -16.82
CA ALA A 76 7.17 -21.30 -16.43
C ALA A 76 7.44 -20.39 -17.65
N GLY A 77 8.27 -20.86 -18.58
CA GLY A 77 8.54 -20.19 -19.85
C GLY A 77 7.26 -19.97 -20.65
N ARG A 78 6.45 -21.02 -20.83
CA ARG A 78 5.16 -20.99 -21.54
C ARG A 78 4.19 -19.95 -20.95
N ARG A 79 4.16 -19.77 -19.62
CA ARG A 79 3.33 -18.76 -18.95
C ARG A 79 3.83 -17.34 -19.17
N ILE A 80 5.14 -17.09 -19.02
CA ILE A 80 5.76 -15.79 -19.30
C ILE A 80 5.56 -15.40 -20.77
N LEU A 81 5.81 -16.34 -21.70
CA LEU A 81 5.64 -16.13 -23.13
C LEU A 81 4.18 -15.82 -23.48
N ARG A 82 3.21 -16.55 -22.90
CA ARG A 82 1.78 -16.25 -23.04
C ARG A 82 1.44 -14.82 -22.66
N VAL A 83 1.96 -14.31 -21.52
CA VAL A 83 1.72 -12.92 -21.11
C VAL A 83 2.34 -11.93 -22.11
N LYS A 84 3.56 -12.19 -22.59
CA LYS A 84 4.22 -11.35 -23.62
C LYS A 84 3.43 -11.29 -24.93
N PHE A 85 2.88 -12.42 -25.40
CA PHE A 85 2.01 -12.44 -26.59
C PHE A 85 0.67 -11.72 -26.36
N ILE A 86 0.01 -11.92 -25.22
CA ILE A 86 -1.24 -11.20 -24.89
C ILE A 86 -1.03 -9.69 -24.80
N MET A 87 0.17 -9.25 -24.38
CA MET A 87 0.56 -7.84 -24.33
C MET A 87 1.11 -7.29 -25.66
N GLY A 88 1.18 -8.08 -26.73
CA GLY A 88 1.71 -7.63 -28.04
C GLY A 88 3.21 -7.27 -28.03
N LEU A 89 4.00 -7.79 -27.09
CA LEU A 89 5.40 -7.41 -26.90
C LEU A 89 6.38 -8.03 -27.93
N TYR A 90 5.87 -8.77 -28.92
CA TYR A 90 6.64 -9.23 -30.07
C TYR A 90 6.51 -8.27 -31.26
N GLU A 91 5.34 -7.67 -31.40
CA GLU A 91 4.96 -6.69 -32.41
C GLU A 91 5.36 -5.27 -31.98
N HIS A 92 5.22 -4.98 -30.69
CA HIS A 92 5.51 -3.69 -30.05
C HIS A 92 6.39 -3.90 -28.79
N PRO A 93 7.69 -4.22 -28.97
CA PRO A 93 8.61 -4.56 -27.87
C PRO A 93 9.08 -3.35 -27.03
N LEU A 94 8.72 -2.12 -27.43
CA LEU A 94 9.11 -0.87 -26.76
C LEU A 94 7.87 -0.08 -26.34
N ALA A 95 8.00 0.74 -25.31
CA ALA A 95 6.93 1.61 -24.84
C ALA A 95 6.56 2.69 -25.87
N ASP A 96 5.27 2.97 -26.03
CA ASP A 96 4.79 4.06 -26.88
C ASP A 96 5.07 5.42 -26.22
N LEU A 97 6.01 6.17 -26.80
CA LEU A 97 6.41 7.49 -26.30
C LEU A 97 5.44 8.61 -26.70
N ASN A 98 4.46 8.37 -27.59
CA ASN A 98 3.44 9.36 -27.94
C ASN A 98 2.51 9.70 -26.76
N LEU A 99 2.52 8.90 -25.70
CA LEU A 99 1.72 9.10 -24.48
C LEU A 99 2.50 9.79 -23.35
N VAL A 100 3.76 10.21 -23.57
CA VAL A 100 4.58 10.88 -22.55
C VAL A 100 3.92 12.14 -22.00
N ASP A 101 3.24 12.93 -22.85
CA ASP A 101 2.51 14.14 -22.44
C ASP A 101 1.29 13.86 -21.53
N GLN A 102 0.89 12.60 -21.36
CA GLN A 102 -0.14 12.20 -20.40
C GLN A 102 0.44 11.95 -18.99
N LEU A 103 1.74 11.68 -18.87
CA LEU A 103 2.42 11.42 -17.60
C LEU A 103 2.45 12.68 -16.73
N GLY A 104 1.82 12.61 -15.55
CA GLY A 104 1.65 13.80 -14.69
C GLY A 104 0.70 14.87 -15.26
N SER A 105 -0.07 14.55 -16.30
CA SER A 105 -1.05 15.49 -16.86
C SER A 105 -2.16 15.81 -15.84
N LYS A 106 -2.67 17.06 -15.87
CA LYS A 106 -3.69 17.58 -14.95
C LYS A 106 -5.09 16.92 -15.09
N ASN A 107 -5.19 15.81 -15.81
CA ASN A 107 -6.42 15.05 -16.03
C ASN A 107 -6.71 14.03 -14.91
N GLY A 108 -5.85 13.91 -13.89
CA GLY A 108 -6.02 13.08 -12.69
C GLY A 108 -7.16 13.52 -11.76
N LYS A 109 -8.39 13.54 -12.26
CA LYS A 109 -9.57 14.05 -11.55
C LYS A 109 -9.93 13.22 -10.32
N TYR A 110 -9.63 13.74 -9.13
CA TYR A 110 -10.34 13.50 -7.86
C TYR A 110 -10.74 12.03 -7.58
N ALA A 111 -9.78 11.10 -7.66
CA ALA A 111 -10.04 9.68 -7.35
C ALA A 111 -10.37 9.45 -5.86
N ASN A 112 -9.74 10.22 -4.96
CA ASN A 112 -9.92 10.09 -3.52
C ASN A 112 -11.16 10.84 -3.02
N LYS A 113 -12.22 10.09 -2.70
CA LYS A 113 -13.46 10.63 -2.12
C LYS A 113 -13.27 10.94 -0.63
N PRO A 114 -13.42 12.20 -0.20
CA PRO A 114 -13.01 12.66 1.13
C PRO A 114 -13.95 12.19 2.26
N LEU A 115 -13.40 12.00 3.48
CA LEU A 115 -14.11 11.48 4.67
C LEU A 115 -14.43 12.53 5.75
N LEU A 116 -15.63 12.36 6.32
CA LEU A 116 -16.19 12.98 7.55
C LEU A 116 -16.48 14.50 7.55
N LEU A 117 -17.67 14.84 8.07
CA LEU A 117 -18.28 16.17 7.99
C LEU A 117 -17.62 17.23 8.88
N LEU A 118 -17.75 18.50 8.45
CA LEU A 118 -17.45 19.70 9.23
C LEU A 118 -18.61 20.70 9.19
N ALA A 119 -18.77 21.45 10.29
CA ALA A 119 -19.69 22.58 10.36
C ALA A 119 -19.04 23.84 9.77
N LYS A 120 -19.71 24.49 8.80
CA LYS A 120 -19.13 25.49 7.87
C LYS A 120 -18.64 26.84 8.45
N ASN A 121 -18.54 27.02 9.77
CA ASN A 121 -18.23 28.31 10.39
C ASN A 121 -16.90 28.31 11.16
N ALA A 122 -15.77 28.37 10.44
CA ALA A 122 -14.46 28.69 10.99
C ALA A 122 -13.95 30.02 10.38
N SER A 123 -13.66 31.01 11.22
CA SER A 123 -13.25 32.37 10.77
C SER A 123 -11.74 32.54 10.59
N LYS A 124 -10.95 31.56 11.03
CA LYS A 124 -9.50 31.44 10.84
C LYS A 124 -9.16 29.96 10.72
N ILE A 125 -8.14 29.63 9.92
CA ILE A 125 -7.60 28.28 9.77
C ILE A 125 -6.13 28.32 10.19
N LEU A 126 -5.71 27.40 11.05
CA LEU A 126 -4.31 27.17 11.40
C LEU A 126 -3.96 25.75 10.95
N VAL A 127 -2.90 25.63 10.15
CA VAL A 127 -2.32 24.35 9.74
C VAL A 127 -1.04 24.15 10.54
N ALA A 128 -0.92 23.01 11.23
CA ALA A 128 0.22 22.72 12.11
C ALA A 128 0.43 21.20 12.26
N GLY A 129 1.67 20.81 12.58
CA GLY A 129 2.09 19.42 12.74
C GLY A 129 3.07 18.96 11.66
N SER A 130 3.86 17.92 11.95
CA SER A 130 4.98 17.43 11.12
C SER A 130 4.60 16.74 9.80
N HIS A 131 3.33 16.79 9.41
CA HIS A 131 2.77 16.21 8.19
C HIS A 131 1.94 17.26 7.40
N ALA A 132 2.09 18.54 7.71
CA ALA A 132 1.42 19.64 7.00
C ALA A 132 1.98 19.86 5.58
N ASP A 133 3.23 19.47 5.36
CA ASP A 133 4.07 19.74 4.19
C ASP A 133 4.87 18.50 3.71
N ASN A 134 4.58 17.32 4.26
CA ASN A 134 5.36 16.08 4.06
C ASN A 134 4.48 14.95 3.53
N LEU A 135 5.04 14.13 2.63
CA LEU A 135 4.30 13.11 1.87
C LEU A 135 4.41 11.69 2.46
N GLU A 136 5.60 11.20 2.83
CA GLU A 136 5.76 9.84 3.39
C GLU A 136 7.15 9.56 4.00
N THR A 137 7.23 8.55 4.88
CA THR A 137 8.48 7.97 5.43
C THR A 137 8.31 6.46 5.73
N PHE A 138 9.33 5.77 6.26
CA PHE A 138 9.30 4.33 6.56
C PHE A 138 8.15 3.94 7.51
N GLY A 139 7.21 3.11 7.05
CA GLY A 139 5.94 2.82 7.76
C GLY A 139 5.98 1.85 8.95
N ASN A 140 7.13 1.25 9.29
CA ASN A 140 7.24 0.32 10.42
C ASN A 140 7.30 1.07 11.74
N ASN A 141 6.16 1.15 12.44
CA ASN A 141 6.05 1.79 13.75
C ASN A 141 5.28 0.91 14.75
N LEU A 142 5.97 0.53 15.83
CA LEU A 142 5.48 -0.31 16.94
C LEU A 142 4.44 0.40 17.83
N ASN A 143 4.40 1.73 17.80
CA ASN A 143 3.40 2.52 18.51
C ASN A 143 2.27 2.94 17.55
N LEU A 144 1.03 2.74 17.98
CA LEU A 144 -0.17 3.10 17.22
C LEU A 144 -0.75 4.48 17.61
N ALA A 145 -0.16 5.14 18.61
CA ALA A 145 -0.42 6.54 18.91
C ALA A 145 0.23 7.49 17.88
N ILE A 146 -0.36 8.69 17.75
CA ILE A 146 0.27 9.80 17.02
C ILE A 146 1.53 10.21 17.79
N SER A 147 2.69 10.24 17.13
CA SER A 147 3.95 10.65 17.76
C SER A 147 3.99 12.15 18.05
N GLU A 148 4.77 12.56 19.05
CA GLU A 148 5.11 13.97 19.21
C GLU A 148 5.84 14.50 17.95
N PRO A 149 5.64 15.79 17.57
CA PRO A 149 4.93 16.85 18.29
C PRO A 149 3.39 16.83 18.13
N GLY A 150 2.80 15.78 17.56
CA GLY A 150 1.36 15.71 17.27
C GLY A 150 0.44 15.97 18.48
N PRO A 151 0.44 15.13 19.53
CA PRO A 151 -0.44 15.30 20.69
C PRO A 151 -0.25 16.63 21.42
N SER A 152 1.00 17.10 21.60
CA SER A 152 1.25 18.42 22.20
C SER A 152 0.75 19.58 21.32
N THR A 153 0.92 19.50 19.99
CA THR A 153 0.37 20.48 19.03
C THR A 153 -1.14 20.53 19.11
N ILE A 154 -1.82 19.38 19.07
CA ILE A 154 -3.28 19.27 19.19
C ILE A 154 -3.75 19.89 20.51
N LYS A 155 -3.12 19.53 21.64
CA LYS A 155 -3.48 20.08 22.95
C LYS A 155 -3.34 21.61 23.01
N ASN A 156 -2.24 22.16 22.50
CA ASN A 156 -1.96 23.59 22.57
C ASN A 156 -2.89 24.41 21.65
N VAL A 157 -3.16 23.92 20.43
CA VAL A 157 -4.04 24.61 19.47
C VAL A 157 -5.51 24.44 19.89
N CYS A 158 -5.96 23.20 20.07
CA CYS A 158 -7.38 22.88 20.29
C CYS A 158 -7.88 23.28 21.69
N GLY A 159 -6.98 23.42 22.67
CA GLY A 159 -7.30 24.06 23.96
C GLY A 159 -7.48 25.58 23.88
N SER A 160 -7.09 26.22 22.77
CA SER A 160 -7.10 27.69 22.60
C SER A 160 -8.13 28.20 21.58
N VAL A 161 -8.44 27.40 20.55
CA VAL A 161 -9.35 27.76 19.45
C VAL A 161 -10.15 26.54 18.98
N LYS A 162 -11.28 26.77 18.30
CA LYS A 162 -12.00 25.70 17.59
C LYS A 162 -11.07 24.99 16.60
N CYS A 163 -11.12 23.67 16.59
CA CYS A 163 -10.01 22.86 16.10
C CYS A 163 -10.47 21.69 15.22
N VAL A 164 -9.85 21.60 14.04
CA VAL A 164 -10.02 20.50 13.10
C VAL A 164 -8.69 19.78 13.00
N VAL A 165 -8.65 18.50 13.37
CA VAL A 165 -7.43 17.69 13.22
C VAL A 165 -7.54 16.86 11.94
N ILE A 166 -6.58 17.05 11.05
CA ILE A 166 -6.44 16.29 9.81
C ILE A 166 -5.36 15.22 10.04
N VAL A 167 -5.70 13.95 9.87
CA VAL A 167 -4.77 12.82 10.00
C VAL A 167 -4.39 12.32 8.61
N VAL A 168 -3.15 12.65 8.22
CA VAL A 168 -2.42 12.03 7.10
C VAL A 168 -1.73 10.77 7.64
N SER A 169 -2.07 9.60 7.11
CA SER A 169 -1.56 8.30 7.58
C SER A 169 -1.99 7.15 6.66
N GLY A 170 -1.12 6.16 6.46
CA GLY A 170 -1.47 4.90 5.78
C GLY A 170 -2.31 3.92 6.62
N ARG A 171 -2.58 4.24 7.91
CA ARG A 171 -3.33 3.37 8.84
C ARG A 171 -4.15 4.15 9.86
N PRO A 172 -5.22 3.59 10.44
CA PRO A 172 -5.88 4.16 11.62
C PRO A 172 -4.86 4.38 12.76
N CYS A 173 -4.89 5.56 13.36
CA CYS A 173 -4.05 5.94 14.49
C CYS A 173 -4.92 6.18 15.74
N CYS A 174 -4.38 5.96 16.94
CA CYS A 174 -5.08 6.07 18.21
C CYS A 174 -5.88 7.39 18.32
N ALA A 175 -7.21 7.29 18.34
CA ALA A 175 -8.11 8.45 18.28
C ALA A 175 -8.47 9.05 19.66
N SER A 176 -7.68 8.81 20.71
CA SER A 176 -7.92 9.36 22.05
C SER A 176 -8.02 10.89 22.09
N ALA A 177 -7.43 11.59 21.12
CA ALA A 177 -7.59 13.04 20.93
C ALA A 177 -9.01 13.48 20.50
N VAL A 178 -9.91 12.56 20.13
CA VAL A 178 -11.30 12.89 19.72
C VAL A 178 -12.09 13.59 20.82
N TYR A 179 -11.72 13.40 22.09
CA TYR A 179 -12.34 14.07 23.24
C TYR A 179 -11.92 15.54 23.42
N THR A 180 -10.98 16.05 22.62
CA THR A 180 -10.39 17.40 22.78
C THR A 180 -10.40 18.25 21.50
N ILE A 181 -11.23 17.90 20.51
CA ILE A 181 -11.26 18.54 19.17
C ILE A 181 -12.71 18.69 18.69
N ASP A 182 -13.02 19.71 17.87
CA ASP A 182 -14.36 19.86 17.28
C ASP A 182 -14.63 18.82 16.17
N ALA A 183 -13.58 18.37 15.45
CA ALA A 183 -13.68 17.38 14.38
C ALA A 183 -12.34 16.69 14.06
N LEU A 184 -12.45 15.48 13.48
CA LEU A 184 -11.35 14.66 12.98
C LEU A 184 -11.58 14.32 11.50
N VAL A 185 -10.60 14.57 10.63
CA VAL A 185 -10.65 14.25 9.20
C VAL A 185 -9.54 13.25 8.86
N ALA A 186 -9.90 12.07 8.38
CA ALA A 186 -8.94 11.09 7.89
C ALA A 186 -8.63 11.37 6.40
N ALA A 187 -7.49 12.02 6.14
CA ALA A 187 -7.02 12.33 4.79
C ALA A 187 -6.26 11.17 4.11
N TRP A 188 -5.85 10.17 4.91
CA TRP A 188 -5.08 8.99 4.48
C TRP A 188 -3.75 9.39 3.83
N LEU A 189 -3.43 8.87 2.65
CA LEU A 189 -2.28 9.25 1.83
C LEU A 189 -2.86 9.81 0.52
N SER A 190 -2.97 11.14 0.43
CA SER A 190 -3.75 11.81 -0.63
C SER A 190 -3.08 11.80 -2.02
N GLY A 191 -1.78 11.52 -2.08
CA GLY A 191 -0.98 11.63 -3.30
C GLY A 191 -0.61 13.08 -3.62
N THR A 192 -0.27 13.36 -4.87
CA THR A 192 0.15 14.69 -5.35
C THR A 192 -0.95 15.75 -5.19
N GLU A 193 -2.22 15.36 -5.31
CA GLU A 193 -3.37 16.27 -5.32
C GLU A 193 -3.87 16.63 -3.90
N GLY A 194 -2.94 16.94 -2.99
CA GLY A 194 -3.25 17.31 -1.60
C GLY A 194 -4.20 18.51 -1.45
N GLN A 195 -4.28 19.38 -2.46
CA GLN A 195 -5.27 20.45 -2.58
C GLN A 195 -6.71 19.94 -2.42
N GLY A 196 -7.01 18.73 -2.88
CA GLY A 196 -8.34 18.11 -2.74
C GLY A 196 -8.78 17.85 -1.29
N VAL A 197 -7.91 18.04 -0.29
CA VAL A 197 -8.30 18.12 1.12
C VAL A 197 -8.90 19.49 1.43
N ALA A 198 -8.27 20.58 0.97
CA ALA A 198 -8.70 21.95 1.22
C ALA A 198 -10.05 22.28 0.57
N ASP A 199 -10.29 21.87 -0.68
CA ASP A 199 -11.55 22.09 -1.42
C ASP A 199 -12.79 21.56 -0.67
N VAL A 200 -12.61 20.61 0.25
CA VAL A 200 -13.67 19.92 0.99
C VAL A 200 -13.82 20.50 2.40
N LEU A 201 -12.71 20.89 3.03
CA LEU A 201 -12.71 21.63 4.30
C LEU A 201 -13.36 23.02 4.14
N LEU A 202 -13.07 23.71 3.03
CA LEU A 202 -13.71 24.96 2.62
C LEU A 202 -15.14 24.71 2.08
N GLY A 203 -15.37 23.50 1.56
CA GLY A 203 -16.70 22.95 1.30
C GLY A 203 -17.27 23.31 -0.07
N ASP A 204 -16.40 23.44 -1.07
CA ASP A 204 -16.74 23.42 -2.49
C ASP A 204 -17.28 22.03 -2.88
N TYR A 205 -16.71 20.98 -2.27
CA TYR A 205 -17.21 19.61 -2.34
C TYR A 205 -17.77 19.12 -1.00
N ARG A 206 -18.54 18.03 -1.05
CA ARG A 206 -19.08 17.34 0.14
C ARG A 206 -18.29 16.06 0.44
N PHE A 207 -18.08 15.79 1.72
CA PHE A 207 -17.61 14.50 2.21
C PHE A 207 -18.55 13.36 1.79
N THR A 208 -17.99 12.26 1.30
CA THR A 208 -18.75 11.10 0.77
C THR A 208 -18.11 9.75 1.10
N GLY A 209 -16.86 9.71 1.58
CA GLY A 209 -16.19 8.49 1.97
C GLY A 209 -16.77 7.85 3.23
N LYS A 210 -16.52 6.54 3.39
CA LYS A 210 -16.80 5.76 4.60
C LYS A 210 -15.50 5.09 5.05
N VAL A 211 -15.35 4.82 6.35
CA VAL A 211 -14.11 4.23 6.89
C VAL A 211 -13.98 2.78 6.43
N ALA A 212 -12.86 2.43 5.79
CA ALA A 212 -12.62 1.09 5.23
C ALA A 212 -12.00 0.09 6.23
N ARG A 213 -11.71 0.54 7.46
CA ARG A 213 -11.18 -0.23 8.59
C ARG A 213 -11.79 0.31 9.88
N THR A 214 -11.94 -0.52 10.91
CA THR A 214 -12.40 -0.04 12.22
C THR A 214 -11.35 0.92 12.80
N TRP A 215 -11.81 2.01 13.42
CA TRP A 215 -10.93 3.01 14.01
C TRP A 215 -11.01 2.94 15.53
N PHE A 216 -9.86 2.78 16.19
CA PHE A 216 -9.75 2.58 17.63
C PHE A 216 -9.46 3.89 18.38
N ILE A 217 -10.03 4.02 19.58
CA ILE A 217 -9.87 5.16 20.48
C ILE A 217 -8.67 4.93 21.41
N THR A 218 -8.45 3.70 21.88
CA THR A 218 -7.25 3.29 22.61
C THR A 218 -6.62 2.05 21.97
N VAL A 219 -5.32 1.83 22.19
CA VAL A 219 -4.58 0.71 21.59
C VAL A 219 -5.05 -0.64 22.16
N ASP A 220 -5.52 -0.65 23.40
CA ASP A 220 -6.00 -1.84 24.13
C ASP A 220 -7.27 -2.46 23.55
N GLN A 221 -7.94 -1.77 22.61
CA GLN A 221 -9.08 -2.29 21.87
C GLN A 221 -8.67 -3.26 20.75
N LEU A 222 -7.38 -3.51 20.51
CA LEU A 222 -6.90 -4.26 19.34
C LEU A 222 -6.55 -5.73 19.68
N PRO A 223 -6.85 -6.68 18.78
CA PRO A 223 -7.44 -6.51 17.45
C PRO A 223 -8.97 -6.25 17.50
N MET A 224 -9.45 -5.35 16.62
CA MET A 224 -10.87 -5.05 16.47
C MET A 224 -11.23 -4.83 14.99
N ASN A 225 -12.26 -5.54 14.54
CA ASN A 225 -12.77 -5.56 13.17
C ASN A 225 -14.29 -5.30 13.17
N PHE A 226 -14.88 -5.18 11.98
CA PHE A 226 -16.33 -5.09 11.84
C PHE A 226 -16.95 -6.49 11.95
N GLY A 227 -17.82 -6.68 12.95
CA GLY A 227 -18.51 -7.95 13.21
C GLY A 227 -17.96 -8.76 14.38
N ASP A 228 -16.87 -8.31 15.01
CA ASP A 228 -16.36 -8.91 16.24
C ASP A 228 -17.38 -8.71 17.39
N THR A 229 -17.57 -9.73 18.23
CA THR A 229 -18.40 -9.63 19.44
C THR A 229 -17.63 -8.93 20.57
N LEU A 230 -18.27 -7.92 21.18
CA LEU A 230 -17.80 -7.22 22.38
C LEU A 230 -17.78 -8.13 23.62
#